data_AF-A0A1H9DG61-F1
#
_entry.id   AF-A0A1H9DG61-F1
#
_cell.length_a   1.000
_cell.length_b   1.000
_cell.length_c   1.000
_cell.angle_alpha   90.00
_cell.angle_beta   90.00
_cell.angle_gamma   90.00
#
_symmetry.space_group_name_H-M   'P 1'
#
loop_
_entity.id
_entity.type
_entity.pdbx_description
1 polymer ?
#
loop_
_entity_poly.entity_id
_entity_poly.type
_entity_poly.pdbx_seq_one_letter_code
_entity_poly.pdbx_strand_id
1 'polypeptide(L)'
;MEPGEADEAAVTREVAEETGLSVTVGRLVGTVERSAPNGVFLILDYECQVTSGVLRAGDDASDVAWADSATLATLPTTDGLLEALSGWNCLPRA
;
A
#
# COMPACT_ATOMS: atom_id res chain seq x y z
N MET A 1 2.14 -5.53 11.43
CA MET A 1 2.31 -4.79 12.71
C MET A 1 2.85 -5.74 13.77
N GLU A 2 4.09 -5.55 14.14
CA GLU A 2 4.66 -6.22 15.31
C GLU A 2 4.09 -5.61 16.61
N PRO A 3 4.01 -6.39 17.71
CA PRO A 3 3.50 -5.86 18.98
C PRO A 3 4.31 -4.64 19.47
N GLY A 4 3.66 -3.47 19.54
CA GLY A 4 4.27 -2.22 19.96
C GLY A 4 4.96 -1.43 18.84
N GLU A 5 4.90 -1.89 17.59
CA GLU A 5 5.40 -1.17 16.43
C GLU A 5 4.50 0.04 16.11
N ALA A 6 5.12 1.18 15.83
CA ALA A 6 4.40 2.36 15.34
C ALA A 6 4.03 2.17 13.86
N ASP A 7 2.91 2.76 13.44
CA ASP A 7 2.39 2.64 12.07
C ASP A 7 3.45 3.02 11.03
N GLU A 8 4.18 4.12 11.25
CA GLU A 8 5.20 4.59 10.32
C GLU A 8 6.41 3.63 10.23
N ALA A 9 6.74 2.96 11.34
CA ALA A 9 7.82 1.98 11.36
C ALA A 9 7.43 0.73 10.55
N ALA A 10 6.19 0.25 10.74
CA ALA A 10 5.67 -0.86 9.97
C ALA A 10 5.60 -0.53 8.48
N VAL A 11 4.97 0.57 8.10
CA VAL A 11 4.85 0.97 6.68
C VAL A 11 6.23 1.08 6.03
N THR A 12 7.23 1.65 6.73
CA THR A 12 8.60 1.75 6.20
C THR A 12 9.23 0.38 5.97
N ARG A 13 9.03 -0.57 6.90
CA ARG A 13 9.55 -1.93 6.82
C ARG A 13 8.86 -2.72 5.71
N GLU A 14 7.52 -2.80 5.72
CA GLU A 14 6.74 -3.57 4.75
C GLU A 14 7.03 -3.08 3.30
N VAL A 15 7.04 -1.76 3.06
CA VAL A 15 7.35 -1.23 1.71
C VAL A 15 8.76 -1.62 1.25
N ALA A 16 9.74 -1.64 2.15
CA ALA A 16 11.09 -2.08 1.81
C ALA A 16 11.14 -3.60 1.53
N GLU A 17 10.44 -4.39 2.33
CA GLU A 17 10.37 -5.85 2.22
C GLU A 17 9.63 -6.31 0.97
N GLU A 18 8.56 -5.63 0.56
CA GLU A 18 7.70 -6.01 -0.57
C GLU A 18 8.15 -5.42 -1.91
N THR A 19 8.69 -4.19 -1.92
CA THR A 19 8.99 -3.46 -3.17
C THR A 19 10.45 -3.08 -3.35
N GLY A 20 11.31 -3.29 -2.34
CA GLY A 20 12.71 -2.87 -2.36
C GLY A 20 12.93 -1.36 -2.28
N LEU A 21 11.91 -0.59 -1.90
CA LEU A 21 11.95 0.87 -1.84
C LEU A 21 12.04 1.36 -0.41
N SER A 22 12.82 2.41 -0.18
CA SER A 22 12.78 3.18 1.07
C SER A 22 11.89 4.39 0.90
N VAL A 23 11.06 4.69 1.89
CA VAL A 23 10.08 5.78 1.83
C VAL A 23 10.15 6.69 3.06
N THR A 24 9.65 7.91 2.91
CA THR A 24 9.17 8.73 4.02
C THR A 24 7.66 8.59 4.09
N VAL A 25 7.16 8.14 5.24
CA VAL A 25 5.73 8.00 5.51
C VAL A 25 5.13 9.38 5.80
N GLY A 26 4.08 9.72 5.06
CA GLY A 26 3.33 10.97 5.18
C GLY A 26 2.07 10.80 6.01
N ARG A 27 0.97 11.42 5.57
CA ARG A 27 -0.31 11.37 6.27
C ARG A 27 -1.02 10.02 6.03
N LEU A 28 -1.81 9.61 7.02
CA LEU A 28 -2.88 8.63 6.84
C LEU A 28 -3.89 9.18 5.81
N VAL A 29 -4.09 8.46 4.71
CA VAL A 29 -5.05 8.84 3.65
C VAL A 29 -6.43 8.24 3.88
N GLY A 30 -6.49 7.06 4.51
CA GLY A 30 -7.74 6.41 4.81
C GLY A 30 -7.54 5.08 5.52
N THR A 31 -8.67 4.45 5.84
CA THR A 31 -8.68 3.14 6.47
C THR A 31 -9.71 2.24 5.80
N VAL A 32 -9.42 0.95 5.74
CA VAL A 32 -10.38 -0.07 5.33
C VAL A 32 -10.42 -1.21 6.33
N GLU A 33 -11.62 -1.74 6.54
CA GLU A 33 -11.81 -2.98 7.28
C GLU A 33 -11.97 -4.15 6.31
N ARG A 34 -11.35 -5.28 6.63
CA ARG A 34 -11.42 -6.52 5.85
C ARG A 34 -11.71 -7.70 6.77
N SER A 35 -12.73 -8.47 6.42
CA SER A 35 -13.05 -9.70 7.16
C SER A 35 -11.92 -10.72 7.01
N ALA A 36 -11.56 -11.36 8.12
CA ALA A 36 -10.56 -12.41 8.21
C ALA A 36 -11.16 -13.63 8.91
N PRO A 37 -10.61 -14.85 8.74
CA PRO A 37 -11.13 -16.06 9.39
C PRO A 37 -11.31 -15.95 10.91
N ASN A 38 -10.52 -15.10 11.57
CA ASN A 38 -10.47 -14.92 13.02
C ASN A 38 -10.77 -13.47 13.46
N GLY A 39 -11.45 -12.67 12.63
CA GLY A 39 -11.84 -11.31 13.01
C GLY A 39 -11.91 -10.34 11.84
N VAL A 40 -11.49 -9.11 12.09
CA VAL A 40 -11.42 -8.04 11.10
C VAL A 40 -10.01 -7.47 11.11
N PHE A 41 -9.39 -7.36 9.94
CA PHE A 41 -8.20 -6.55 9.76
C PHE A 41 -8.62 -5.09 9.55
N LEU A 42 -8.10 -4.19 10.38
CA LEU A 42 -8.11 -2.76 10.13
C LEU A 42 -6.81 -2.41 9.41
N ILE A 43 -6.92 -1.94 8.18
CA ILE A 43 -5.80 -1.54 7.33
C ILE A 43 -5.77 -0.01 7.31
N LEU A 44 -4.61 0.57 7.59
CA LEU A 44 -4.36 2.00 7.58
C LEU A 44 -3.47 2.32 6.38
N ASP A 45 -3.98 3.09 5.44
CA ASP A 45 -3.29 3.44 4.20
C ASP A 45 -2.62 4.80 4.33
N TYR A 46 -1.30 4.87 4.08
CA TYR A 46 -0.52 6.09 4.18
C TYR A 46 0.01 6.54 2.82
N GLU A 47 0.04 7.87 2.62
CA GLU A 47 0.79 8.43 1.50
C GLU A 47 2.29 8.34 1.81
N CYS A 48 3.07 7.77 0.87
CA CYS A 48 4.50 7.61 1.02
C CYS A 48 5.26 8.30 -0.11
N GLN A 49 6.42 8.86 0.21
CA GLN A 49 7.36 9.42 -0.79
C GLN A 49 8.61 8.55 -0.85
N VAL A 50 8.94 8.04 -2.05
CA VAL A 50 10.15 7.23 -2.26
C VAL A 50 11.38 8.11 -2.10
N THR A 51 12.33 7.66 -1.28
CA THR A 51 13.59 8.36 -1.02
C THR A 51 14.78 7.64 -1.65
N SER A 52 14.74 6.32 -1.76
CA SER A 52 15.78 5.51 -2.42
C SER A 52 15.30 4.09 -2.70
N GLY A 53 16.17 3.25 -3.25
CA GLY A 53 15.90 1.85 -3.57
C GLY A 53 15.77 1.59 -5.06
N VAL A 54 15.61 0.30 -5.39
CA VAL A 54 15.36 -0.16 -6.76
C VAL A 54 14.09 -0.99 -6.71
N LEU A 55 13.11 -0.62 -7.52
CA LEU A 55 11.84 -1.31 -7.58
C LEU A 55 12.08 -2.79 -7.93
N ARG A 56 11.72 -3.67 -6.99
CA ARG A 56 11.86 -5.11 -7.15
C ARG A 56 10.86 -5.82 -6.24
N ALA A 57 10.17 -6.82 -6.78
CA ALA A 57 9.26 -7.65 -6.00
C ALA A 57 10.05 -8.41 -4.91
N GLY A 58 9.53 -8.34 -3.69
CA GLY A 58 10.17 -8.84 -2.48
C GLY A 58 9.44 -10.04 -1.86
N ASP A 59 9.36 -10.09 -0.53
CA ASP A 59 9.04 -11.29 0.26
C ASP A 59 7.78 -12.04 -0.21
N ASP A 60 6.61 -11.43 -0.07
CA ASP A 60 5.32 -12.00 -0.46
C ASP A 60 4.76 -11.41 -1.78
N ALA A 61 5.50 -10.48 -2.40
CA ALA A 61 5.18 -9.91 -3.70
C ALA A 61 5.81 -10.73 -4.84
N SER A 62 4.97 -11.33 -5.68
CA SER A 62 5.45 -12.09 -6.86
C SER A 62 5.87 -11.22 -8.06
N ASP A 63 5.38 -9.98 -8.13
CA ASP A 63 5.69 -9.00 -9.17
C ASP A 63 5.52 -7.58 -8.63
N VAL A 64 6.10 -6.58 -9.30
CA VAL A 64 6.00 -5.16 -8.91
C VAL A 64 6.05 -4.25 -10.13
N ALA A 65 5.20 -3.24 -10.15
CA ALA A 65 5.18 -2.22 -11.20
C ALA A 65 4.67 -0.88 -10.68
N TRP A 66 5.15 0.20 -11.30
CA TRP A 66 4.46 1.49 -11.23
C TRP A 66 3.23 1.44 -12.13
N ALA A 67 2.06 1.82 -11.61
CA ALA A 67 0.81 1.86 -12.35
C ALA A 67 0.26 3.29 -12.39
N ASP A 68 0.06 3.81 -13.60
CA ASP A 68 -0.78 4.99 -13.82
C ASP A 68 -2.27 4.62 -13.79
N SER A 69 -3.16 5.61 -13.94
CA SER A 69 -4.62 5.37 -13.93
C SER A 69 -5.07 4.38 -15.01
N ALA A 70 -4.48 4.43 -16.20
CA ALA A 70 -4.85 3.55 -17.31
C ALA A 70 -4.45 2.10 -17.02
N THR A 71 -3.23 1.89 -16.49
CA THR A 71 -2.72 0.58 -16.10
C THR A 71 -3.54 0.01 -14.94
N LEU A 72 -3.76 0.80 -13.88
CA LEU A 72 -4.52 0.38 -12.71
C LEU A 72 -5.93 -0.08 -13.07
N ALA A 73 -6.60 0.58 -14.02
CA ALA A 73 -7.93 0.20 -14.50
C ALA A 73 -7.98 -1.16 -15.24
N THR A 74 -6.82 -1.71 -15.63
CA THR A 74 -6.72 -3.02 -16.30
C THR A 74 -6.30 -4.15 -15.37
N LEU A 75 -5.82 -3.84 -14.16
CA LEU A 75 -5.32 -4.85 -13.23
C LEU A 75 -6.48 -5.54 -12.49
N PRO A 76 -6.37 -6.86 -12.22
CA PRO A 76 -7.28 -7.55 -11.33
C PRO A 76 -6.98 -7.13 -9.89
N THR A 77 -7.73 -6.16 -9.38
CA THR A 77 -7.57 -5.67 -8.00
C THR A 77 -8.56 -6.35 -7.06
N THR A 78 -8.21 -6.39 -5.77
CA THR A 78 -9.17 -6.77 -4.71
C THR A 78 -10.40 -5.86 -4.72
N ASP A 79 -11.55 -6.43 -4.38
CA ASP A 79 -12.82 -5.70 -4.28
C ASP A 79 -12.69 -4.44 -3.41
N GLY A 80 -13.24 -3.33 -3.90
CA GLY A 80 -13.26 -2.04 -3.21
C GLY A 80 -11.96 -1.22 -3.26
N LEU A 81 -10.88 -1.71 -3.86
CA LEU A 81 -9.62 -0.93 -3.94
C LEU A 81 -9.81 0.40 -4.70
N LEU A 82 -10.38 0.34 -5.91
CA LEU A 82 -10.62 1.54 -6.72
C LEU A 82 -11.61 2.52 -6.06
N GLU A 83 -12.64 1.98 -5.41
CA GLU A 83 -13.62 2.79 -4.68
C GLU A 83 -12.96 3.53 -3.50
N ALA A 84 -12.13 2.83 -2.71
CA ALA A 84 -11.39 3.43 -1.60
C ALA A 84 -10.44 4.53 -2.09
N LEU A 85 -9.57 4.22 -3.06
CA LEU A 85 -8.63 5.19 -3.63
C LEU A 85 -9.35 6.40 -4.25
N SER A 86 -10.48 6.18 -4.93
CA SER A 86 -11.31 7.26 -5.45
C SER A 86 -11.91 8.11 -4.33
N GLY A 87 -12.44 7.49 -3.28
CA GLY A 87 -13.02 8.16 -2.12
C GLY A 87 -12.02 9.03 -1.36
N TRP A 88 -10.75 8.62 -1.34
CA TRP A 88 -9.65 9.37 -0.72
C TRP A 88 -8.98 10.36 -1.68
N ASN A 89 -9.43 10.46 -2.93
CA ASN A 89 -8.81 11.28 -3.98
C ASN A 89 -7.32 10.93 -4.21
N CYS A 90 -7.01 9.63 -4.16
CA CYS A 90 -5.67 9.04 -4.26
C CYS A 90 -5.48 8.18 -5.53
N LEU A 91 -6.38 8.27 -6.51
CA LEU A 91 -6.16 7.59 -7.79
C LEU A 91 -4.89 8.12 -8.48
N PRO A 92 -4.05 7.25 -9.09
CA PRO A 92 -2.88 7.67 -9.84
C PRO A 92 -3.27 8.62 -10.97
N ARG A 93 -2.41 9.58 -11.28
CA ARG A 93 -2.59 10.46 -12.44
C ARG A 93 -1.97 9.80 -13.67
N ALA A 94 -2.41 10.24 -14.85
CA ALA A 94 -1.75 9.93 -16.13
C ALA A 94 -0.50 10.79 -16.32
#